data_AF-A0A0X4EJQ3-F1
#
_entry.id   AF-A0A0X4EJQ3-F1
#
_cell.length_a   1.000
_cell.length_b   1.000
_cell.length_c   1.000
_cell.angle_alpha   90.00
_cell.angle_beta   90.00
_cell.angle_gamma   90.00
#
_symmetry.space_group_name_H-M   'P 1'
#
loop_
_entity.id
_entity.type
_entity.pdbx_description
1 polymer ?
#
loop_
_entity_poly.entity_id
_entity_poly.type
_entity_poly.pdbx_seq_one_letter_code
_entity_poly.pdbx_strand_id
1 'polypeptide(L)'
;MYNYDDVQKIKANLEWIVHQASARSHLRTEHDQLVISDLMELIQTYETLLDLVSQFGASVLNSEIIAGLSITEEFIAKVKRNEGAM
;
A
#
# COMPACT_ATOMS: atom_id res chain seq x y z
N MET A 1 10.84 3.92 -14.18
CA MET A 1 9.44 4.26 -14.48
C MET A 1 8.62 3.11 -13.95
N TYR A 2 7.59 3.40 -13.15
CA TYR A 2 6.75 2.35 -12.57
C TYR A 2 6.02 1.57 -13.67
N ASN A 3 5.75 0.30 -13.41
CA ASN A 3 4.93 -0.58 -14.25
C ASN A 3 3.94 -1.39 -13.39
N TYR A 4 3.18 -2.28 -14.03
CA TYR A 4 2.20 -3.14 -13.36
C TYR A 4 2.80 -3.93 -12.19
N ASP A 5 3.96 -4.58 -12.40
CA ASP A 5 4.61 -5.40 -11.37
C ASP A 5 5.06 -4.58 -10.17
N ASP A 6 5.50 -3.34 -10.40
CA ASP A 6 5.88 -2.43 -9.31
C ASP A 6 4.66 -2.04 -8.48
N VAL A 7 3.56 -1.66 -9.12
CA VAL A 7 2.29 -1.34 -8.43
C VAL A 7 1.76 -2.57 -7.67
N GLN A 8 1.87 -3.76 -8.25
CA GLN A 8 1.44 -5.01 -7.63
C GLN A 8 2.28 -5.32 -6.37
N LYS A 9 3.60 -5.10 -6.43
CA LYS A 9 4.49 -5.27 -5.26
C LYS A 9 4.14 -4.29 -4.15
N ILE A 10 3.83 -3.04 -4.48
CA ILE A 10 3.41 -2.05 -3.47
C ILE A 10 2.12 -2.50 -2.80
N LYS A 11 1.10 -2.91 -3.58
CA LYS A 11 -0.16 -3.42 -3.05
C LYS A 11 0.05 -4.62 -2.11
N ALA A 12 0.82 -5.61 -2.55
CA ALA A 12 1.09 -6.82 -1.74
C ALA A 12 1.79 -6.48 -0.41
N ASN A 13 2.65 -5.46 -0.39
CA ASN A 13 3.27 -4.98 0.85
C ASN A 13 2.25 -4.30 1.77
N LEU A 14 1.30 -3.53 1.24
CA LEU A 14 0.21 -2.95 2.04
C LEU A 14 -0.70 -4.04 2.63
N GLU A 15 -1.07 -5.05 1.84
CA GLU A 15 -1.83 -6.21 2.30
C GLU A 15 -1.11 -6.92 3.44
N TRP A 16 0.20 -7.14 3.30
CA TRP A 16 1.01 -7.72 4.36
C TRP A 16 1.00 -6.87 5.65
N ILE A 17 1.10 -5.53 5.56
CA ILE A 17 1.01 -4.63 6.73
C ILE A 17 -0.36 -4.78 7.42
N VAL A 18 -1.46 -4.76 6.66
CA VAL A 18 -2.81 -4.92 7.19
C VAL A 18 -2.99 -6.28 7.87
N HIS A 19 -2.43 -7.35 7.29
CA HIS A 19 -2.45 -8.67 7.90
C HIS A 19 -1.67 -8.72 9.23
N GLN A 20 -0.46 -8.16 9.29
CA GLN A 20 0.32 -8.07 10.53
C GLN A 20 -0.42 -7.28 11.61
N ALA A 21 -0.97 -6.11 11.25
CA ALA A 21 -1.74 -5.28 12.15
C ALA A 21 -3.02 -5.98 12.65
N SER A 22 -3.57 -6.92 11.87
CA SER A 22 -4.77 -7.70 12.20
C SER A 22 -4.53 -8.89 13.10
N ALA A 23 -3.34 -9.49 13.03
CA ALA A 23 -2.95 -10.52 13.97
C ALA A 23 -2.79 -9.96 15.41
N ARG A 24 -2.46 -8.67 15.58
CA ARG A 24 -2.21 -8.02 16.88
C ARG A 24 -3.48 -7.49 17.58
N SER A 25 -4.61 -8.18 17.43
CA SER A 25 -5.97 -7.70 17.76
C SER A 25 -6.20 -7.27 19.23
N HIS A 26 -5.46 -7.81 20.19
CA HIS A 26 -5.65 -7.58 21.62
C HIS A 26 -5.18 -6.22 22.15
N LEU A 27 -4.57 -5.36 21.31
CA LEU A 27 -4.00 -4.05 21.70
C LEU A 27 -4.54 -2.87 20.87
N ARG A 28 -5.55 -3.06 20.02
CA ARG A 28 -5.99 -2.01 19.08
C ARG A 28 -6.78 -0.90 19.78
N THR A 29 -6.31 0.33 19.60
CA THR A 29 -7.07 1.56 19.88
C THR A 29 -8.05 1.87 18.74
N GLU A 30 -9.00 2.78 18.96
CA GLU A 30 -9.87 3.30 17.89
C GLU A 30 -9.05 3.92 16.75
N HIS A 31 -7.95 4.61 17.09
CA HIS A 31 -7.04 5.18 16.11
C HIS A 31 -6.38 4.10 15.24
N ASP A 32 -5.95 2.99 15.83
CA ASP A 32 -5.36 1.88 15.05
C ASP A 32 -6.38 1.30 14.07
N GLN A 33 -7.65 1.16 14.49
CA GLN A 33 -8.72 0.67 13.62
C GLN A 33 -8.99 1.61 12.44
N LEU A 34 -8.96 2.92 12.65
CA LEU A 34 -9.08 3.92 11.58
C LEU A 34 -7.92 3.80 10.58
N VAL A 35 -6.68 3.73 11.05
CA VAL A 35 -5.51 3.56 10.17
C VAL A 35 -5.61 2.28 9.34
N ILE A 36 -6.08 1.18 9.93
CA ILE A 36 -6.28 -0.08 9.21
C ILE A 36 -7.37 0.07 8.14
N SER A 37 -8.45 0.78 8.43
CA SER A 37 -9.50 1.09 7.45
C SER A 37 -8.95 1.91 6.29
N ASP A 38 -8.18 2.96 6.57
CA ASP A 38 -7.55 3.81 5.54
C ASP A 38 -6.58 3.00 4.66
N LEU A 39 -5.81 2.09 5.25
CA LEU A 39 -4.92 1.19 4.50
C LEU A 39 -5.70 0.22 3.61
N MET A 40 -6.86 -0.27 4.05
CA MET A 40 -7.74 -1.10 3.23
C MET A 40 -8.32 -0.34 2.04
N GLU A 41 -8.74 0.91 2.23
CA GLU A 41 -9.19 1.79 1.14
C GLU A 41 -8.05 2.08 0.14
N LEU A 42 -6.83 2.29 0.64
CA LEU A 42 -5.66 2.45 -0.21
C LEU A 42 -5.40 1.20 -1.05
N ILE A 43 -5.51 -0.01 -0.47
CA ILE A 43 -5.36 -1.27 -1.21
C ILE A 43 -6.37 -1.36 -2.35
N GLN A 44 -7.65 -1.04 -2.10
CA GLN A 44 -8.70 -1.03 -3.14
C GLN A 44 -8.42 -0.01 -4.25
N THR A 45 -7.85 1.13 -3.89
CA THR A 45 -7.40 2.14 -4.86
C THR A 45 -6.29 1.58 -5.77
N TYR A 46 -5.35 0.82 -5.21
CA TYR A 46 -4.29 0.14 -5.98
C TYR A 46 -4.82 -0.98 -6.86
N GLU A 47 -5.88 -1.69 -6.46
CA GLU A 47 -6.56 -2.66 -7.33
C GLU A 47 -7.16 -1.99 -8.56
N THR A 48 -7.85 -0.87 -8.36
CA THR A 48 -8.37 -0.06 -9.47
C THR A 48 -7.23 0.45 -10.36
N LEU A 49 -6.11 0.89 -9.78
CA LEU A 49 -4.95 1.33 -10.55
C LEU A 49 -4.35 0.18 -11.38
N LEU A 50 -4.25 -1.02 -10.82
CA LEU A 50 -3.77 -2.20 -11.53
C LEU A 50 -4.68 -2.56 -12.71
N ASP A 51 -6.00 -2.48 -12.53
CA ASP A 51 -6.97 -2.69 -13.61
C ASP A 51 -6.79 -1.67 -14.74
N LEU A 52 -6.55 -0.40 -14.39
CA LEU A 52 -6.28 0.65 -15.37
C LEU A 52 -4.95 0.45 -16.08
N VAL A 53 -3.87 0.10 -15.37
CA VAL A 53 -2.56 -0.18 -15.98
C VAL A 53 -2.62 -1.42 -16.87
N SER A 54 -3.40 -2.44 -16.50
CA SER A 54 -3.64 -3.63 -17.32
C SER A 54 -4.36 -3.29 -18.63
N GLN A 55 -5.36 -2.39 -18.57
CA GLN A 55 -6.16 -2.01 -19.73
C GLN A 55 -5.48 -0.99 -20.66
N PHE A 56 -4.78 0.00 -20.10
CA PHE A 56 -4.28 1.17 -20.83
C PHE A 56 -2.75 1.28 -20.82
N GLY A 57 -2.07 0.33 -20.20
CA GLY A 57 -0.62 0.31 -20.05
C GLY A 57 -0.11 1.31 -19.02
N ALA A 58 1.22 1.42 -18.91
CA ALA A 58 1.90 2.32 -17.97
C ALA A 58 1.66 3.82 -18.24
N SER A 59 0.97 4.18 -19.33
CA SER A 59 0.61 5.57 -19.65
C SER A 59 -0.32 6.22 -18.62
N VAL A 60 -1.09 5.40 -17.89
CA VAL A 60 -1.94 5.83 -16.77
C VAL A 60 -1.11 6.44 -15.64
N LEU A 61 0.13 5.99 -15.44
CA LEU A 61 1.01 6.39 -14.35
C LEU A 61 1.62 7.77 -14.62
N ASN A 62 0.81 8.81 -14.52
CA ASN A 62 1.24 10.19 -14.62
C ASN A 62 2.12 10.59 -13.40
N SER A 63 2.65 11.82 -13.43
CA SER A 63 3.54 12.32 -12.38
C SER A 63 2.93 12.32 -10.98
N GLU A 64 1.63 12.57 -10.85
CA GLU A 64 0.93 12.60 -9.55
C GLU A 64 0.78 11.19 -8.98
N ILE A 65 0.40 10.22 -9.82
CA ILE A 65 0.32 8.82 -9.43
C ILE A 65 1.70 8.30 -9.04
N ILE A 66 2.73 8.58 -9.85
CA ILE A 66 4.12 8.20 -9.55
C ILE A 66 4.57 8.76 -8.19
N ALA A 67 4.22 10.02 -7.88
CA ALA A 67 4.54 10.62 -6.58
C ALA A 67 3.81 9.88 -5.45
N GLY A 68 2.53 9.55 -5.62
CA GLY A 68 1.75 8.77 -4.65
C GLY A 68 2.33 7.37 -4.40
N LEU A 69 2.74 6.67 -5.46
CA LEU A 69 3.43 5.38 -5.37
C LEU A 69 4.71 5.50 -4.54
N SER A 70 5.53 6.53 -4.82
CA SER A 70 6.78 6.78 -4.09
C SER A 70 6.56 7.05 -2.60
N ILE A 71 5.55 7.86 -2.25
CA ILE A 71 5.20 8.14 -0.83
C ILE A 71 4.79 6.84 -0.13
N THR A 72 4.05 5.98 -0.82
CA THR A 72 3.60 4.70 -0.28
C THR A 72 4.78 3.75 -0.05
N GLU A 73 5.74 3.69 -0.96
CA GLU A 73 6.97 2.92 -0.78
C GLU A 73 7.79 3.40 0.43
N GLU A 74 7.93 4.73 0.62
CA GLU A 74 8.62 5.28 1.77
C GLU A 74 7.92 4.90 3.09
N PHE A 75 6.59 4.93 3.12
CA PHE A 75 5.80 4.47 4.25
C PHE A 75 6.07 2.98 4.53
N ILE A 76 5.98 2.12 3.52
CA ILE A 76 6.27 0.67 3.65
C ILE A 76 7.68 0.45 4.19
N ALA A 77 8.68 1.16 3.66
CA ALA A 77 10.06 1.05 4.08
C ALA A 77 10.27 1.50 5.54
N LYS A 78 9.52 2.49 6.03
CA LYS A 78 9.51 2.88 7.45
C LYS A 78 8.90 1.78 8.32
N VAL A 79 7.76 1.21 7.92
CA VAL A 79 7.09 0.13 8.68
C VAL A 79 7.97 -1.11 8.78
N LYS A 80 8.53 -1.59 7.67
CA LYS A 80 9.40 -2.78 7.66
C LYS A 80 10.67 -2.61 8.49
N ARG A 81 11.27 -1.41 8.49
CA ARG A 81 12.43 -1.10 9.35
C ARG A 81 12.08 -1.17 10.84
N ASN A 82 10.90 -0.70 11.21
CA ASN A 82 10.45 -0.75 12.60
C ASN A 82 10.10 -2.17 13.04
N GLU A 83 9.57 -3.02 12.15
CA GLU A 83 9.35 -4.43 12.48
C GLU A 83 10.65 -5.21 12.64
N GLY A 84 11.67 -4.95 11.82
CA GLY A 84 12.99 -5.58 11.97
C GLY A 84 13.83 -5.07 13.15
N ALA A 85 13.37 -4.00 13.81
CA ALA A 85 14.01 -3.41 14.99
C ALA A 85 13.35 -3.87 16.32
N MET A 86 12.27 -4.65 16.24
CA MET A 86 11.62 -5.34 17.38
C MET A 86 12.06 -6.79 17.42
#